data_AF-A0A090GVW5-F1
#
_entry.id   AF-A0A090GVW5-F1
#
_cell.length_a   1.000
_cell.length_b   1.000
_cell.length_c   1.000
_cell.angle_alpha   90.00
_cell.angle_beta   90.00
_cell.angle_gamma   90.00
#
_symmetry.space_group_name_H-M   'P 1'
#
loop_
_entity.id
_entity.type
_entity.pdbx_description
1 polymer ?
#
loop_
_entity_poly.entity_id
_entity_poly.type
_entity_poly.pdbx_seq_one_letter_code
_entity_poly.pdbx_strand_id
1 'polypeptide(L)'
;MGTTGLTVRITHPFHPLKGQTFDMISRSPHWGDDRVIYRAADGTLPTIAAAMTDMEQPDAFRRVAAGRAAFRTVDLLDLLTLLNRVSAPVEEAEDA
;
A
#
# COMPACT_ATOMS: atom_id res chain seq x y z
N MET A 1 11.32 16.02 -27.79
CA MET A 1 11.24 16.55 -26.41
C MET A 1 10.52 15.51 -25.58
N GLY A 2 11.27 14.69 -24.83
CA GLY A 2 10.67 13.71 -23.93
C GLY A 2 10.09 14.44 -22.73
N THR A 3 8.77 14.38 -22.55
CA THR A 3 8.21 14.68 -21.23
C THR A 3 8.80 13.67 -20.27
N THR A 4 9.68 14.12 -19.38
CA THR A 4 10.23 13.30 -18.29
C THR A 4 9.05 12.86 -17.42
N GLY A 5 8.46 11.71 -17.73
CA GLY A 5 7.46 11.09 -16.89
C GLY A 5 8.11 10.72 -15.57
N LEU A 6 7.50 11.08 -14.45
CA LEU A 6 7.90 10.55 -13.16
C LEU A 6 7.67 9.04 -13.18
N THR A 7 8.67 8.27 -12.77
CA THR A 7 8.55 6.82 -12.63
C THR A 7 8.34 6.45 -11.17
N VAL A 8 7.56 5.40 -10.93
CA VAL A 8 7.27 4.87 -9.60
C VAL A 8 7.64 3.41 -9.52
N ARG A 9 8.33 3.01 -8.45
CA ARG A 9 8.69 1.62 -8.20
C ARG A 9 7.89 1.06 -7.03
N ILE A 10 7.35 -0.12 -7.20
CA ILE A 10 6.63 -0.81 -6.12
C ILE A 10 7.66 -1.41 -5.15
N THR A 11 7.59 -1.03 -3.88
CA THR A 11 8.59 -1.39 -2.86
C THR A 11 8.06 -2.40 -1.84
N HIS A 12 6.74 -2.52 -1.71
CA HIS A 12 6.14 -3.33 -0.65
C HIS A 12 6.44 -4.83 -0.79
N PRO A 13 6.87 -5.51 0.30
CA PRO A 13 7.36 -6.89 0.24
C PRO A 13 6.31 -7.93 -0.18
N PHE A 14 5.04 -7.68 0.11
CA PHE A 14 3.94 -8.61 -0.19
C PHE A 14 3.20 -8.30 -1.50
N HIS A 15 3.67 -7.31 -2.28
CA HIS A 15 3.05 -6.99 -3.56
C HIS A 15 3.64 -7.89 -4.68
N PRO A 16 2.83 -8.52 -5.55
CA PRO A 16 3.34 -9.41 -6.60
C PRO A 16 4.33 -8.73 -7.56
N LEU A 17 4.13 -7.44 -7.83
CA LEU A 17 4.96 -6.63 -8.74
C LEU A 17 6.13 -5.91 -8.03
N LYS A 18 6.52 -6.32 -6.83
CA LYS A 18 7.63 -5.70 -6.09
C LYS A 18 8.90 -5.59 -6.96
N GLY A 19 9.52 -4.41 -6.93
CA GLY A 19 10.75 -4.10 -7.68
C GLY A 19 10.52 -3.61 -9.10
N GLN A 20 9.31 -3.75 -9.64
CA GLN A 20 8.95 -3.24 -10.97
C GLN A 20 8.71 -1.73 -10.91
N THR A 21 9.02 -1.06 -12.02
CA THR A 21 8.92 0.39 -12.19
C THR A 21 7.92 0.70 -13.30
N PHE A 22 7.09 1.71 -13.09
CA PHE A 22 6.02 2.10 -14.01
C PHE A 22 6.03 3.62 -14.22
N ASP A 23 5.46 4.07 -15.34
CA ASP A 23 5.22 5.48 -15.58
C ASP A 23 4.06 5.96 -14.71
N MET A 24 4.33 6.94 -13.85
CA MET A 24 3.30 7.58 -13.02
C MET A 24 2.49 8.56 -13.87
N ILE A 25 1.17 8.44 -13.77
CA ILE A 25 0.23 9.36 -14.42
C ILE A 25 -0.15 10.48 -13.46
N SER A 26 -0.48 10.14 -12.21
CA SER A 26 -0.83 11.11 -11.17
C SER A 26 -0.70 10.52 -9.77
N ARG A 27 -0.68 11.40 -8.77
CA ARG A 27 -0.79 11.08 -7.34
C ARG A 27 -1.92 11.92 -6.76
N SER A 28 -2.88 11.28 -6.12
CA SER A 28 -4.05 11.95 -5.54
C SER A 28 -4.62 11.14 -4.39
N PRO A 29 -5.23 11.79 -3.37
CA PRO A 29 -5.95 11.09 -2.33
C PRO A 29 -7.15 10.34 -2.91
N HIS A 30 -7.27 9.05 -2.61
CA HIS A 30 -8.46 8.24 -2.89
C HIS A 30 -8.84 7.42 -1.65
N TRP A 31 -10.13 7.45 -1.29
CA TRP A 31 -10.70 6.72 -0.15
C TRP A 31 -9.96 6.96 1.18
N GLY A 32 -9.47 8.19 1.39
CA GLY A 32 -8.74 8.59 2.60
C GLY A 32 -7.25 8.24 2.61
N ASP A 33 -6.72 7.70 1.52
CA ASP A 33 -5.33 7.26 1.42
C ASP A 33 -4.63 7.91 0.22
N ASP A 34 -3.34 8.22 0.35
CA ASP A 34 -2.58 8.81 -0.75
C ASP A 34 -2.18 7.73 -1.77
N ARG A 35 -2.54 7.95 -3.03
CA ARG A 35 -2.56 6.89 -4.06
C ARG A 35 -1.88 7.37 -5.33
N VAL A 36 -1.15 6.44 -5.95
CA VAL A 36 -0.44 6.62 -7.22
C VAL A 36 -1.19 5.89 -8.33
N ILE A 37 -1.48 6.59 -9.41
CA ILE A 37 -2.01 6.02 -10.67
C ILE A 37 -0.82 5.82 -11.60
N TYR A 38 -0.64 4.61 -12.13
CA TYR A 38 0.47 4.28 -13.02
C TYR A 38 0.00 3.54 -14.27
N ARG A 39 0.80 3.57 -15.33
CA ARG A 39 0.51 2.83 -16.57
C ARG A 39 1.08 1.42 -16.49
N ALA A 40 0.21 0.42 -16.55
CA ALA A 40 0.60 -0.98 -16.62
C ALA A 40 0.96 -1.42 -18.05
N ALA A 41 1.65 -2.56 -18.17
CA ALA A 41 2.10 -3.08 -19.46
C ALA A 41 0.93 -3.49 -20.39
N ASP A 42 -0.23 -3.83 -19.83
CA ASP A 42 -1.46 -4.14 -20.56
C ASP A 42 -2.25 -2.88 -20.97
N GLY A 43 -1.72 -1.68 -20.68
CA GLY A 43 -2.36 -0.41 -20.99
C GLY A 43 -3.39 0.07 -19.96
N THR A 44 -3.64 -0.70 -18.89
CA THR A 44 -4.54 -0.28 -17.81
C THR A 44 -3.90 0.80 -16.92
N LEU A 45 -4.75 1.47 -16.13
CA LEU A 45 -4.36 2.53 -15.18
C LEU A 45 -4.69 2.13 -13.72
N PRO A 46 -4.03 1.10 -13.17
CA PRO A 46 -4.23 0.70 -11.79
C PRO A 46 -3.80 1.78 -10.79
N THR A 47 -4.32 1.68 -9.57
CA THR A 47 -3.96 2.53 -8.44
C THR A 47 -3.29 1.71 -7.34
N ILE A 48 -2.29 2.29 -6.68
CA ILE A 48 -1.59 1.68 -5.55
C ILE A 48 -1.35 2.74 -4.46
N ALA A 49 -1.33 2.35 -3.18
CA ALA A 49 -0.99 3.27 -2.10
C ALA A 49 0.44 3.81 -2.27
N ALA A 50 0.65 5.11 -2.08
CA ALA A 50 1.98 5.73 -2.13
C ALA A 50 2.94 5.08 -1.12
N ALA A 51 2.42 4.68 0.05
CA ALA A 51 3.17 3.95 1.08
C ALA A 51 3.69 2.56 0.65
N MET A 52 3.23 2.02 -0.50
CA MET A 52 3.71 0.77 -1.09
C MET A 52 4.71 0.98 -2.23
N THR A 53 5.07 2.23 -2.54
CA THR A 53 6.01 2.59 -3.60
C THR A 53 7.23 3.34 -3.05
N ASP A 54 8.12 3.81 -3.90
CA ASP A 54 9.25 4.68 -3.53
C ASP A 54 8.91 6.17 -3.53
N MET A 55 7.63 6.52 -3.72
CA MET A 55 7.14 7.90 -3.63
C MET A 55 6.98 8.39 -2.19
N GLU A 56 6.98 7.46 -1.22
CA GLU A 56 6.93 7.75 0.20
C GLU A 56 8.24 7.32 0.86
N GLN A 57 8.80 8.19 1.71
CA GLN A 57 9.99 7.79 2.45
C GLN A 57 9.62 6.73 3.50
N PRO A 58 10.47 5.69 3.70
CA PRO A 58 10.24 4.73 4.76
C PRO A 58 10.27 5.41 6.13
N ASP A 59 9.35 5.02 7.01
CA ASP A 59 9.35 5.47 8.40
C ASP A 59 10.64 5.04 9.14
N ALA A 60 10.89 5.63 10.31
CA ALA A 60 12.10 5.38 11.08
C ALA A 60 12.33 3.90 11.40
N PHE A 61 11.27 3.14 11.70
CA PHE A 61 11.39 1.71 11.94
C PHE A 61 11.77 0.96 10.67
N ARG A 62 11.09 1.22 9.55
CA ARG A 62 11.43 0.57 8.26
C ARG A 62 12.86 0.87 7.82
N ARG A 63 13.37 2.08 8.09
CA ARG A 63 14.79 2.43 7.86
C ARG A 63 15.74 1.59 8.71
N VAL A 64 15.50 1.47 10.02
CA VAL A 64 16.33 0.67 10.93
C VAL A 64 16.23 -0.83 10.64
N ALA A 65 15.03 -1.31 10.28
CA ALA A 65 14.80 -2.69 9.90
C ALA A 65 15.60 -3.07 8.65
N ALA A 66 15.88 -2.12 7.75
CA ALA A 66 16.69 -2.33 6.55
C ALA A 66 16.23 -3.56 5.73
N GLY A 67 14.90 -3.71 5.57
CA GLY A 67 14.29 -4.83 4.85
C GLY A 67 14.15 -6.14 5.65
N ARG A 68 14.67 -6.22 6.89
CA ARG A 68 14.54 -7.41 7.76
C ARG A 68 13.17 -7.55 8.40
N ALA A 69 12.41 -6.46 8.51
CA ALA A 69 11.06 -6.45 9.05
C ALA A 69 10.18 -5.42 8.32
N ALA A 70 8.97 -5.82 7.93
CA ALA A 70 8.00 -4.96 7.23
C ALA A 70 7.08 -4.18 8.19
N PHE A 71 6.84 -4.75 9.37
CA PHE A 71 5.93 -4.25 10.42
C PHE A 71 6.60 -4.36 11.79
N ARG A 72 6.19 -3.51 12.72
CA ARG A 72 6.53 -3.67 14.13
C ARG A 72 5.66 -4.78 14.71
N THR A 73 6.14 -5.42 15.77
CA THR A 73 5.33 -6.43 16.48
C THR A 73 4.01 -5.85 17.00
N VAL A 74 4.02 -4.59 17.46
CA VAL A 74 2.80 -3.89 17.89
C VAL A 74 1.79 -3.74 16.76
N ASP A 75 2.24 -3.37 15.55
CA ASP A 75 1.36 -3.21 14.39
C ASP A 75 0.69 -4.55 14.00
N LEU A 76 1.40 -5.67 14.17
CA LEU A 76 0.86 -7.01 13.90
C LEU A 76 -0.17 -7.45 14.94
N LEU A 77 0.03 -7.09 16.21
CA LEU A 77 -0.94 -7.34 17.29
C LEU A 77 -2.20 -6.50 17.11
N ASP A 78 -2.05 -5.24 16.71
CA ASP A 78 -3.16 -4.34 16.40
C ASP A 78 -3.95 -4.88 15.19
N LEU A 79 -3.25 -5.32 14.13
CA LEU A 79 -3.88 -5.95 12.98
C LEU A 79 -4.67 -7.21 13.37
N LEU A 80 -4.11 -8.07 14.22
CA LEU A 80 -4.81 -9.27 14.71
C LEU A 80 -6.08 -8.90 15.48
N THR A 81 -6.00 -7.86 16.32
CA THR A 81 -7.15 -7.35 17.07
C THR A 81 -8.25 -6.85 16.14
N LEU A 82 -7.88 -6.10 15.10
CA LEU A 82 -8.82 -5.63 14.08
C LEU A 82 -9.45 -6.79 13.29
N LEU A 83 -8.66 -7.77 12.87
CA LEU A 83 -9.16 -8.95 12.16
C LEU A 83 -10.15 -9.73 13.01
N ASN A 84 -9.84 -9.98 14.28
CA ASN A 84 -10.76 -10.66 15.20
C ASN A 84 -12.09 -9.91 15.34
N ARG A 85 -12.06 -8.57 15.36
CA ARG A 85 -13.27 -7.75 15.43
C ARG A 85 -14.11 -7.83 14.14
N VAL A 86 -13.47 -7.82 12.98
CA VAL A 86 -14.17 -7.82 11.69
C VAL A 86 -14.62 -9.22 11.27
N SER A 87 -13.93 -10.26 11.73
CA SER A 87 -14.31 -11.67 11.51
C SER A 87 -15.25 -12.22 12.58
N ALA A 88 -15.53 -11.47 13.64
CA ALA A 88 -16.57 -11.84 14.59
C ALA A 88 -17.92 -11.92 13.85
N PRO A 89 -18.71 -12.98 14.09
CA PRO A 89 -20.05 -13.04 13.53
C PRO A 89 -20.82 -11.80 13.94
N VAL A 90 -21.55 -11.21 12.99
CA VAL A 90 -22.54 -10.19 13.32
C VAL A 90 -23.55 -10.89 14.20
N GLU A 91 -23.58 -10.58 15.49
CA GLU A 91 -24.72 -10.94 16.34
C GLU A 91 -25.91 -10.18 15.73
N GLU A 92 -26.73 -10.88 14.96
CA GLU A 92 -28.08 -10.41 14.62
C GLU A 92 -28.77 -10.19 15.95
N ALA A 93 -28.97 -8.93 16.31
CA ALA A 93 -29.83 -8.56 17.41
C ALA A 93 -31.21 -9.13 17.08
N GLU A 94 -31.56 -10.22 17.76
CA GLU A 94 -32.86 -10.86 17.67
C GLU A 94 -33.91 -9.81 18.04
N ASP A 95 -34.70 -9.43 17.03
CA ASP A 95 -35.86 -8.55 17.15
C ASP A 95 -36.74 -9.00 18.33
N ALA A 96 -37.00 -8.06 19.25
CA ALA A 96 -38.01 -8.19 20.29
C ALA A 96 -39.25 -7.37 19.93
#